data_AF-A0A8J3MS12-F1
#
_entry.id   AF-A0A8J3MS12-F1
#
_cell.length_a   1.000
_cell.length_b   1.000
_cell.length_c   1.000
_cell.angle_alpha   90.00
_cell.angle_beta   90.00
_cell.angle_gamma   90.00
#
_symmetry.space_group_name_H-M   'P 1'
#
loop_
_entity.id
_entity.type
_entity.pdbx_description
1 polymer ?
#
loop_
_entity_poly.entity_id
_entity_poly.type
_entity_poly.pdbx_seq_one_letter_code
_entity_poly.pdbx_strand_id
1 'polypeptide(L)'
;MAHMTFEPAMFELFDTVMSGGRVNLEVEEIALSPHSRLIGMAMTDAQNQLLHSGMVLVALKRGEQVLMRTAADLTIKRGDVGVITGLPDQLATFRSKQGAS
;
A
#
# COMPACT_ATOMS: atom_id res chain seq x y z
N MET A 1 24.15 -22.61 26.86
CA MET A 1 23.62 -23.03 25.53
C MET A 1 22.12 -23.22 25.70
N ALA A 2 21.30 -22.37 25.08
CA ALA A 2 19.84 -22.44 25.25
C ALA A 2 19.28 -23.50 24.31
N HIS A 3 18.76 -24.59 24.89
CA HIS A 3 18.08 -25.66 24.17
C HIS A 3 16.62 -25.24 23.98
N MET A 4 16.31 -24.60 22.85
CA MET A 4 14.92 -24.36 22.46
C MET A 4 14.37 -25.64 21.84
N THR A 5 13.82 -26.54 22.67
CA THR A 5 12.93 -27.60 22.19
C THR A 5 11.61 -26.92 21.83
N PHE A 6 11.44 -26.54 20.57
CA PHE A 6 10.13 -26.12 20.10
C PHE A 6 9.22 -27.34 20.05
N GLU A 7 8.13 -27.32 20.83
CA GLU A 7 7.10 -28.33 20.73
C GLU A 7 6.44 -28.25 19.34
N PRO A 8 6.18 -29.39 18.67
CA PRO A 8 5.58 -29.43 17.33
C PRO A 8 4.31 -28.58 17.19
N ALA A 9 3.53 -28.48 18.28
CA ALA A 9 2.30 -27.69 18.34
C ALA A 9 2.50 -26.20 18.04
N MET A 10 3.65 -25.62 18.39
CA MET A 10 3.94 -24.22 18.07
C MET A 10 4.18 -24.04 16.57
N PHE A 11 4.83 -25.00 15.92
CA PHE A 11 5.08 -24.93 14.47
C PHE A 11 3.79 -25.06 13.67
N GLU A 12 2.89 -25.96 14.06
CA GLU A 12 1.57 -26.09 13.43
C GLU A 12 0.68 -24.86 13.68
N LEU A 13 0.78 -24.21 14.83
CA LEU A 13 0.09 -22.95 15.08
C LEU A 13 0.66 -21.82 14.22
N PHE A 14 1.99 -21.70 14.13
CA PHE A 14 2.63 -20.73 13.23
C PHE A 14 2.24 -21.00 11.78
N ASP A 15 2.29 -22.24 11.32
CA ASP A 15 1.83 -22.61 9.99
C ASP A 15 0.35 -22.36 9.83
N THR A 16 -0.51 -22.58 10.82
CA THR A 16 -1.96 -22.31 10.69
C THR A 16 -2.27 -20.82 10.69
N VAL A 17 -1.57 -20.00 11.48
CA VAL A 17 -1.68 -18.53 11.44
C VAL A 17 -1.15 -17.97 10.12
N MET A 18 -0.09 -18.57 9.58
CA MET A 18 0.46 -18.20 8.28
C MET A 18 -0.35 -18.79 7.11
N SER A 19 -0.96 -19.96 7.27
CA SER A 19 -1.70 -20.71 6.24
C SER A 19 -3.20 -20.42 6.24
N GLY A 20 -3.73 -19.77 7.28
CA GLY A 20 -5.11 -19.26 7.37
C GLY A 20 -5.41 -18.11 6.40
N GLY A 21 -4.42 -17.75 5.58
CA GLY A 21 -4.51 -16.80 4.49
C GLY A 21 -3.27 -15.93 4.49
N ARG A 22 -2.19 -16.37 3.81
CA ARG A 22 -1.08 -15.47 3.47
C ARG A 22 -1.65 -14.36 2.60
N VAL A 23 -2.03 -13.23 3.22
CA VAL A 23 -2.36 -12.02 2.47
C VAL A 23 -1.03 -11.53 1.90
N ASN A 24 -0.74 -11.88 0.64
CA ASN A 24 0.44 -11.40 -0.06
C ASN A 24 0.24 -9.91 -0.37
N LEU A 25 0.53 -9.04 0.60
CA LEU A 25 0.52 -7.61 0.40
C LEU A 25 1.86 -7.18 -0.20
N GLU A 26 1.78 -6.46 -1.31
CA GLU A 26 2.94 -5.85 -1.95
C GLU A 26 2.92 -4.35 -1.74
N VAL A 27 4.10 -3.73 -1.77
CA VAL A 27 4.26 -2.28 -1.71
C VAL A 27 4.88 -1.83 -3.03
N GLU A 28 4.23 -0.89 -3.71
CA GLU A 28 4.70 -0.39 -5.00
C GLU A 28 4.67 1.13 -5.07
N GLU A 29 5.60 1.67 -5.86
CA GLU A 29 5.62 3.06 -6.28
C GLU A 29 4.87 3.19 -7.60
N ILE A 30 3.73 3.89 -7.58
CA ILE A 30 2.86 4.05 -8.73
C ILE A 30 2.73 5.53 -9.05
N ALA A 31 3.26 5.93 -10.20
CA ALA A 31 3.07 7.27 -10.73
C ALA A 31 1.58 7.52 -10.98
N LEU A 32 1.05 8.64 -10.46
CA LEU A 32 -0.35 8.98 -10.66
C LEU A 32 -0.54 9.61 -12.05
N SER A 33 -1.57 9.16 -12.77
CA SER A 33 -1.95 9.76 -14.06
C SER A 33 -2.17 11.26 -13.90
N PRO A 34 -1.80 12.10 -14.88
CA PRO A 34 -2.15 13.51 -14.87
C PRO A 34 -3.67 13.80 -14.80
N HIS A 35 -4.51 12.79 -15.09
CA HIS A 35 -5.97 12.83 -15.01
C HIS A 35 -6.52 12.01 -13.83
N SER A 36 -5.66 11.58 -12.91
CA SER A 36 -6.06 10.80 -11.74
C SER A 36 -7.01 11.60 -10.87
N ARG A 37 -8.12 10.97 -10.46
CA ARG A 37 -9.09 11.57 -9.52
C ARG A 37 -8.49 11.87 -8.14
N LEU A 38 -7.32 11.29 -7.82
CA LEU A 38 -6.63 11.54 -6.56
C LEU A 38 -5.93 12.91 -6.55
N ILE A 39 -5.68 13.51 -7.72
CA ILE A 39 -5.00 14.81 -7.79
C ILE A 39 -5.92 15.91 -7.26
N GLY A 40 -5.37 16.75 -6.38
CA GLY A 40 -6.10 17.79 -5.68
C GLY A 40 -6.80 17.32 -4.41
N MET A 41 -6.85 16.01 -4.14
CA MET A 41 -7.37 15.49 -2.88
C MET A 41 -6.35 15.65 -1.75
N ALA A 42 -6.85 15.82 -0.52
CA ALA A 42 -6.05 15.59 0.66
C ALA A 42 -5.65 14.11 0.72
N MET A 43 -4.43 13.83 1.21
CA MET A 43 -3.91 12.46 1.34
C MET A 43 -4.84 11.57 2.18
N THR A 44 -5.52 12.14 3.18
CA THR A 44 -6.54 11.48 4.00
C THR A 44 -7.76 11.05 3.20
N ASP A 45 -8.29 11.91 2.33
CA ASP A 45 -9.43 11.60 1.48
C ASP A 45 -9.08 10.56 0.41
N ALA A 46 -7.90 10.70 -0.19
CA ALA A 46 -7.35 9.72 -1.12
C ALA A 46 -7.15 8.35 -0.46
N GLN A 47 -6.65 8.31 0.77
CA GLN A 47 -6.54 7.10 1.58
C GLN A 47 -7.92 6.45 1.78
N ASN A 48 -8.94 7.23 2.17
CA ASN A 48 -10.30 6.71 2.37
C ASN A 48 -10.85 6.09 1.07
N GLN A 49 -10.61 6.74 -0.07
CA GLN A 49 -11.01 6.21 -1.37
C GLN A 49 -10.28 4.90 -1.72
N LEU A 50 -8.99 4.80 -1.44
CA LEU A 50 -8.18 3.61 -1.71
C LEU A 50 -8.55 2.43 -0.79
N LEU A 51 -8.93 2.71 0.46
CA LEU A 51 -9.41 1.69 1.41
C LEU A 51 -10.65 0.96 0.88
N HIS A 52 -11.56 1.66 0.20
CA HIS A 52 -12.70 1.01 -0.45
C HIS A 52 -12.30 0.02 -1.55
N SER A 53 -11.07 0.12 -2.06
CA SER A 53 -10.49 -0.80 -3.04
C SER A 53 -9.49 -1.80 -2.41
N GLY A 54 -9.40 -1.86 -1.08
CA GLY A 54 -8.49 -2.74 -0.34
C GLY A 54 -7.02 -2.31 -0.36
N MET A 55 -6.74 -1.06 -0.78
CA MET A 55 -5.38 -0.52 -0.87
C MET A 55 -5.12 0.55 0.19
N VAL A 56 -3.85 0.75 0.54
CA VAL A 56 -3.39 1.74 1.52
C VAL A 56 -2.34 2.63 0.87
N LEU A 57 -2.54 3.94 0.91
CA LEU A 57 -1.54 4.95 0.57
C LEU A 57 -0.62 5.17 1.78
N VAL A 58 0.62 4.70 1.66
CA VAL A 58 1.63 4.78 2.72
C VAL A 58 2.30 6.15 2.73
N ALA A 59 2.66 6.64 1.54
CA ALA A 59 3.38 7.90 1.37
C ALA A 59 3.16 8.47 -0.04
N LEU A 60 3.52 9.74 -0.19
CA LEU A 60 3.65 10.38 -1.50
C LEU A 60 5.12 10.73 -1.73
N LYS A 61 5.62 10.42 -2.92
CA LYS A 61 6.93 10.85 -3.40
C LYS A 61 6.76 12.06 -4.30
N ARG A 62 7.48 13.15 -4.00
CA ARG A 62 7.51 14.38 -4.80
C ARG A 62 8.97 14.76 -5.06
N GLY A 63 9.46 14.42 -6.24
CA GLY A 63 10.90 14.42 -6.50
C GLY A 63 11.62 13.48 -5.52
N GLU A 64 12.65 13.99 -4.84
CA GLU A 64 13.44 13.23 -3.86
C GLU A 64 12.79 13.16 -2.46
N GLN A 65 11.68 13.87 -2.22
CA GLN A 65 11.04 13.91 -0.91
C GLN A 65 10.00 12.80 -0.76
N VAL A 66 10.10 12.04 0.32
CA VAL A 66 9.06 11.12 0.77
C VAL A 66 8.22 11.81 1.83
N LEU A 67 6.95 12.04 1.51
CA LEU A 67 5.99 12.73 2.35
C LEU A 67 5.07 11.68 3.00
N MET A 68 5.23 11.50 4.30
CA MET A 68 4.44 10.55 5.09
C MET A 68 3.18 11.19 5.65
N ARG A 69 2.20 10.34 5.99
CA ARG A 69 0.84 10.72 6.44
C ARG A 69 0.75 11.63 7.66
N THR A 70 1.85 11.87 8.39
CA THR A 70 1.86 12.76 9.55
C THR A 70 1.59 14.23 9.20
N ALA A 71 1.69 14.60 7.93
CA ALA A 71 1.22 15.89 7.43
C ALA A 71 -0.29 15.81 7.10
N ALA A 72 -1.13 16.14 8.07
CA ALA A 72 -2.61 16.03 7.98
C ALA A 72 -3.25 16.79 6.80
N ASP A 73 -2.54 17.74 6.18
CA ASP A 73 -3.07 18.60 5.10
C ASP A 73 -2.35 18.41 3.76
N LEU A 74 -1.65 17.30 3.57
CA LEU A 74 -0.90 17.11 2.33
C LEU A 74 -1.83 16.86 1.15
N THR A 75 -1.92 17.83 0.24
CA THR A 75 -2.62 17.68 -1.04
C THR A 75 -1.75 16.94 -2.05
N ILE A 76 -2.34 15.95 -2.72
CA ILE A 76 -1.75 15.24 -3.86
C ILE A 76 -1.68 16.18 -5.06
N LYS A 77 -0.50 16.31 -5.66
CA LYS A 77 -0.24 17.17 -6.83
C LYS A 77 0.13 16.34 -8.05
N ARG A 78 0.01 16.97 -9.24
CA ARG A 78 0.49 16.37 -10.49
C ARG A 78 1.99 16.07 -10.37
N GLY A 79 2.41 14.90 -10.84
CA GLY A 79 3.80 14.45 -10.74
C GLY A 79 4.15 13.75 -9.41
N ASP A 80 3.22 13.70 -8.45
CA ASP A 80 3.41 12.87 -7.26
C ASP A 80 3.32 11.38 -7.62
N VAL A 81 4.13 10.59 -6.94
CA VAL A 81 4.13 9.13 -7.01
C VAL A 81 3.55 8.59 -5.71
N GLY A 82 2.52 7.75 -5.81
CA GLY A 82 1.93 7.09 -4.65
C GLY A 82 2.74 5.87 -4.25
N VAL A 83 3.11 5.76 -2.97
CA VAL A 83 3.60 4.51 -2.38
C VAL A 83 2.39 3.77 -1.82
N ILE A 84 1.97 2.70 -2.48
CA ILE A 84 0.69 2.04 -2.20
C ILE A 84 0.94 0.58 -1.82
N THR A 85 0.24 0.12 -0.79
CA THR A 85 0.21 -1.27 -0.36
C THR A 85 -1.13 -1.91 -0.71
N GLY A 86 -1.11 -3.14 -1.22
CA GLY A 86 -2.33 -3.87 -1.58
C GLY A 86 -2.02 -5.28 -2.07
N LEU A 87 -3.06 -6.02 -2.46
CA LEU A 87 -2.89 -7.31 -3.15
C LEU A 87 -2.37 -7.08 -4.59
N PRO A 88 -1.60 -8.02 -5.16
CA PRO A 88 -1.03 -7.89 -6.51
C PRO A 88 -2.07 -7.51 -7.57
N ASP A 89 -3.24 -8.16 -7.57
CA ASP A 89 -4.31 -7.91 -8.54
C ASP A 89 -4.92 -6.50 -8.42
N GLN A 90 -5.00 -5.98 -7.19
CA GLN A 90 -5.50 -4.63 -6.91
C GLN A 90 -4.49 -3.58 -7.41
N LEU A 91 -3.20 -3.80 -7.13
CA LEU A 91 -2.12 -2.92 -7.58
C LEU A 91 -2.00 -2.92 -9.11
N ALA A 92 -2.10 -4.08 -9.75
CA ALA A 92 -2.11 -4.20 -11.20
C ALA A 92 -3.29 -3.43 -11.82
N THR A 93 -4.50 -3.59 -11.27
CA THR A 93 -5.70 -2.88 -11.71
C THR A 93 -5.56 -1.37 -11.52
N PHE A 94 -5.02 -0.94 -10.38
CA PHE A 94 -4.79 0.47 -10.10
C PHE A 94 -3.77 1.07 -11.07
N ARG A 95 -2.64 0.39 -11.30
CA ARG A 95 -1.58 0.81 -12.22
C ARG A 95 -2.11 0.96 -13.65
N SER A 96 -2.92 0.02 -14.13
CA SER A 96 -3.55 0.11 -15.45
C SER A 96 -4.43 1.37 -15.57
N LYS A 97 -5.18 1.72 -14.53
CA LYS A 97 -5.98 2.97 -14.49
C LYS A 97 -5.13 4.24 -14.44
N GLN A 98 -3.92 4.19 -13.87
CA GLN A 98 -3.01 5.33 -13.86
C GLN A 98 -2.20 5.45 -15.17
N GLY A 99 -1.98 4.34 -15.89
CA GLY A 99 -1.23 4.31 -17.15
C GLY A 99 -2.07 4.53 -18.42
N ALA A 100 -3.40 4.50 -18.32
CA ALA A 100 -4.29 4.81 -19.43
C ALA A 100 -4.17 6.31 -19.79
N SER A 101 -3.42 6.60 -20.86
CA SER A 101 -3.28 7.91 -21.48
C SER A 101 -4.43 8.20 -22.44
#